data_AF-R5DW99-F1
#
_entry.id   AF-R5DW99-F1
#
_cell.length_a   1.000
_cell.length_b   1.000
_cell.length_c   1.000
_cell.angle_alpha   90.00
_cell.angle_beta   90.00
_cell.angle_gamma   90.00
#
_symmetry.space_group_name_H-M   'P 1'
#
loop_
_entity.id
_entity.type
_entity.pdbx_description
1 polymer ?
#
loop_
_entity_poly.entity_id
_entity_poly.type
_entity_poly.pdbx_seq_one_letter_code
_entity_poly.pdbx_strand_id
1 'polypeptide(L)' 'MTREELISLTIDKYTDLQRIKKANGNTENKELDYQLKVTIAKLSSLGISVEDITL' A
#
# COMPACT_ATOMS: atom_id res chain seq x y z
N MET A 1 18.57 -6.89 3.75
CA MET A 1 17.47 -5.99 3.35
C MET A 1 17.79 -4.61 3.89
N THR A 2 18.06 -3.67 3.00
CA THR A 2 18.32 -2.27 3.35
C THR A 2 17.00 -1.52 3.55
N ARG A 3 17.07 -0.30 4.13
CA ARG A 3 15.89 0.57 4.26
C ARG A 3 15.27 0.90 2.91
N GLU A 4 16.09 1.11 1.89
CA GLU A 4 15.65 1.44 0.53
C GLU A 4 14.94 0.26 -0.13
N GLU A 5 15.49 -0.95 0.01
CA GLU A 5 14.83 -2.18 -0.48
C GLU A 5 13.48 -2.40 0.23
N LEU A 6 13.42 -2.15 1.54
CA LEU A 6 12.18 -2.26 2.31
C LEU A 6 11.13 -1.22 1.86
N ILE A 7 11.54 0.02 1.60
CA ILE A 7 10.67 1.07 1.07
C ILE A 7 10.13 0.65 -0.30
N SER A 8 11.01 0.26 -1.24
CA SER A 8 10.61 -0.17 -2.58
C SER A 8 9.58 -1.30 -2.51
N LEU A 9 9.87 -2.36 -1.75
CA LEU A 9 8.96 -3.50 -1.60
C LEU A 9 7.60 -3.09 -0.99
N THR A 10 7.61 -2.14 -0.06
CA THR A 10 6.37 -1.66 0.59
C THR A 10 5.55 -0.81 -0.38
N ILE A 11 6.18 -0.01 -1.23
CA ILE A 11 5.53 0.77 -2.30
C ILE A 11 4.93 -0.17 -3.35
N ASP A 12 5.67 -1.19 -3.78
CA ASP A 12 5.19 -2.19 -4.74
C ASP A 12 3.94 -2.89 -4.18
N LYS A 13 4.01 -3.34 -2.92
CA LYS A 13 2.87 -3.96 -2.24
C LYS A 13 1.66 -3.02 -2.13
N TYR A 14 1.87 -1.74 -1.79
CA TYR A 14 0.80 -0.77 -1.76
C TYR A 14 0.13 -0.59 -3.13
N THR A 15 0.94 -0.50 -4.18
CA THR A 15 0.47 -0.36 -5.57
C THR A 15 -0.35 -1.57 -6.01
N ASP A 16 0.10 -2.78 -5.69
CA ASP A 16 -0.62 -4.01 -6.00
C ASP A 16 -1.96 -4.09 -5.25
N LEU A 17 -1.99 -3.76 -3.96
CA LEU A 17 -3.23 -3.73 -3.18
C LEU A 17 -4.22 -2.71 -3.74
N GLN A 18 -3.75 -1.53 -4.20
CA GLN A 18 -4.62 -0.55 -4.86
C GLN A 18 -5.18 -1.06 -6.19
N ARG A 19 -4.36 -1.74 -7.00
CA ARG A 19 -4.81 -2.36 -8.26
C ARG A 19 -5.85 -3.43 -8.01
N ILE A 20 -5.63 -4.30 -7.03
CA ILE A 20 -6.60 -5.34 -6.62
C ILE A 20 -7.90 -4.69 -6.13
N LYS A 21 -7.82 -3.63 -5.32
CA LYS A 21 -9.00 -2.91 -4.84
C LYS A 21 -9.80 -2.30 -5.99
N LYS A 22 -9.11 -1.70 -6.97
CA LYS A 22 -9.74 -1.18 -8.19
C LYS A 22 -10.38 -2.28 -9.03
N ALA A 23 -9.72 -3.43 -9.17
CA ALA A 23 -10.23 -4.58 -9.91
C ALA A 23 -11.43 -5.26 -9.21
N ASN A 24 -11.47 -5.26 -7.88
CA ASN A 24 -12.61 -5.76 -7.09
C ASN A 24 -13.86 -4.87 -7.20
N GLY A 25 -13.72 -3.64 -7.74
CA GLY A 25 -14.82 -2.70 -7.93
C GLY A 25 -15.50 -2.36 -6.61
N ASN A 26 -16.83 -2.57 -6.55
CA ASN A 26 -17.64 -2.30 -5.35
C ASN A 26 -17.77 -3.52 -4.42
N THR A 27 -17.00 -4.58 -4.65
CA THR A 27 -17.02 -5.76 -3.78
C THR A 27 -16.30 -5.43 -2.48
N GLU A 28 -17.03 -5.48 -1.36
CA GLU A 28 -16.45 -5.27 -0.04
C GLU A 28 -15.42 -6.37 0.27
N ASN A 29 -14.20 -5.97 0.61
CA ASN A 29 -13.17 -6.89 1.06
C ASN A 29 -12.42 -6.29 2.25
N LYS A 30 -12.90 -6.62 3.45
CA LYS A 30 -12.38 -6.10 4.72
C LYS A 30 -10.90 -6.43 4.95
N GLU A 31 -10.45 -7.58 4.47
CA GLU A 31 -9.04 -7.96 4.56
C GLU A 31 -8.18 -7.09 3.66
N LEU A 32 -8.62 -6.85 2.42
CA LEU A 32 -7.92 -5.95 1.50
C LEU A 32 -7.83 -4.52 2.05
N ASP A 33 -8.93 -4.03 2.63
CA ASP A 33 -8.96 -2.72 3.30
C ASP A 33 -8.03 -2.66 4.51
N TYR A 34 -7.98 -3.72 5.31
CA TYR A 34 -7.07 -3.82 6.43
C TYR A 34 -5.60 -3.82 5.98
N GLN A 35 -5.27 -4.63 4.97
CA GLN A 35 -3.92 -4.67 4.41
C GLN A 35 -3.48 -3.33 3.83
N LEU A 36 -4.38 -2.61 3.16
CA LEU A 36 -4.12 -1.24 2.71
C LEU A 36 -3.81 -0.31 3.88
N LYS A 37 -4.64 -0.30 4.93
CA LYS A 37 -4.41 0.53 6.13
C LYS A 37 -3.06 0.25 6.79
N VAL A 38 -2.72 -1.03 6.98
CA VAL A 38 -1.45 -1.43 7.57
C VAL A 38 -0.27 -1.01 6.70
N THR A 39 -0.39 -1.18 5.38
CA THR A 39 0.68 -0.81 4.44
C THR A 39 0.89 0.70 4.40
N ILE A 40 -0.19 1.50 4.41
CA ILE A 40 -0.14 2.96 4.54
C ILE A 40 0.59 3.37 5.82
N ALA A 41 0.19 2.81 6.97
CA ALA A 41 0.84 3.12 8.26
C ALA A 41 2.33 2.77 8.25
N LYS A 42 2.70 1.67 7.58
CA LYS A 42 4.10 1.25 7.44
C LYS A 42 4.90 2.23 6.56
N LEU A 43 4.35 2.66 5.42
CA LEU A 43 4.97 3.71 4.59
C LEU A 43 5.15 5.01 5.36
N SER A 44 4.14 5.45 6.11
CA SER A 44 4.23 6.63 6.97
C SER A 44 5.34 6.49 8.02
N SER A 45 5.48 5.32 8.65
CA SER A 45 6.56 5.05 9.62
C SER A 45 7.96 5.06 8.99
N LEU A 46 8.05 4.82 7.68
CA LEU A 46 9.29 4.89 6.90
C LEU A 46 9.59 6.30 6.39
N GLY A 47 8.66 7.25 6.58
CA GLY A 47 8.75 8.64 6.11
C GLY A 47 8.25 8.87 4.70
N ILE A 48 7.47 7.94 4.14
CA ILE A 48 6.89 8.03 2.80
C ILE A 48 5.40 8.34 2.92
N SER A 49 4.92 9.44 2.33
CA SER A 49 3.49 9.70 2.22
C SER A 49 2.91 8.89 1.06
N VAL A 50 1.71 8.34 1.23
CA VAL A 50 1.03 7.62 0.15
C VAL A 50 0.45 8.56 -0.90
N GLU A 51 0.24 9.83 -0.55
CA GLU A 51 -0.17 10.89 -1.46
C GLU A 51 0.89 11.15 -2.55
N ASP A 52 2.18 10.94 -2.22
CA ASP A 52 3.28 11.04 -3.19
C ASP A 52 3.32 9.86 -4.18
N ILE A 53 2.60 8.77 -3.89
CA ILE A 53 2.59 7.53 -4.70
C ILE A 53 1.35 7.48 -5.59
N THR A 54 0.23 8.05 -5.15
CA THR A 54 -1.02 8.09 -5.92
C THR A 54 -1.03 9.25 -6.91
N LEU A 55 -1.10 8.92 -8.21
CA LEU A 55 -1.36 9.83 -9.33
C LEU A 55 -2.86 10.00 -9.58
#